data_AF-A0A820MA39-F1
#
_entry.id   AF-A0A820MA39-F1
#
_cell.length_a   1.000
_cell.length_b   1.000
_cell.length_c   1.000
_cell.angle_alpha   90.00
_cell.angle_beta   90.00
_cell.angle_gamma   90.00
#
_symmetry.space_group_name_H-M   'P 1'
#
loop_
_entity.id
_entity.type
_entity.pdbx_description
1 polymer ?
#
loop_
_entity_poly.entity_id
_entity_poly.type
_entity_poly.pdbx_seq_one_letter_code
_entity_poly.pdbx_strand_id
1 'polypeptide(L)'
;IAESDTGVEVTLHDGSTVNGDILVGADGIHSKIREYVLGDRAPTPIYGGQYGIGGCVERNEIDWQNFTLPALLFSHRGAVLLFPFTPDGNNIGWAIQSTVPENTREGWIEYLNSGAALEDVRKQYADAGQVSLLMIGLFSLVSKTS
;
A
#
# COMPACT_ATOMS: atom_id res chain seq x y z
N ILE A 1 4.61 -29.24 -14.68
CA ILE A 1 3.50 -29.91 -13.97
C ILE A 1 3.02 -31.02 -14.88
N ALA A 2 2.92 -32.24 -14.36
CA ALA A 2 2.35 -33.38 -15.06
C ALA A 2 1.12 -33.87 -14.29
N GLU A 3 0.03 -34.12 -15.02
CA GLU A 3 -1.24 -34.59 -14.47
C GLU A 3 -1.53 -36.00 -14.97
N SER A 4 -2.17 -36.80 -14.11
CA SER A 4 -2.62 -38.16 -14.40
C SER A 4 -3.95 -38.44 -13.68
N ASP A 5 -4.59 -39.56 -14.01
CA ASP A 5 -5.82 -39.98 -13.35
C ASP A 5 -5.67 -40.23 -11.84
N THR A 6 -4.44 -40.39 -11.35
CA THR A 6 -4.13 -40.76 -9.96
C THR A 6 -3.42 -39.66 -9.17
N GLY A 7 -3.20 -38.49 -9.76
CA GLY A 7 -2.55 -37.37 -9.07
C GLY A 7 -1.71 -36.48 -9.97
N VAL A 8 -0.89 -35.67 -9.31
CA VAL A 8 -0.09 -34.60 -9.91
C VAL A 8 1.39 -34.75 -9.53
N GLU A 9 2.28 -34.43 -10.47
CA GLU A 9 3.71 -34.29 -10.22
C GLU A 9 4.15 -32.85 -10.56
N VAL A 10 4.91 -32.24 -9.64
CA VAL A 10 5.45 -30.89 -9.79
C VAL A 10 6.97 -30.93 -9.69
N THR A 11 7.64 -30.40 -10.71
CA THR A 11 9.09 -30.13 -10.68
C THR A 11 9.34 -28.78 -10.05
N LEU A 12 10.14 -28.74 -9.00
CA LEU A 12 10.54 -27.53 -8.30
C LEU A 12 11.74 -26.86 -8.99
N HIS A 13 12.04 -25.62 -8.60
CA HIS A 13 13.13 -24.84 -9.21
C HIS A 13 14.52 -25.48 -9.03
N ASP A 14 14.71 -26.31 -8.01
CA ASP A 14 15.94 -27.05 -7.74
C ASP A 14 16.06 -28.36 -8.54
N GLY A 15 15.05 -28.67 -9.37
CA GLY A 15 14.97 -29.88 -10.19
C GLY A 15 14.36 -31.09 -9.48
N SER A 16 14.07 -31.01 -8.18
CA SER A 16 13.39 -32.10 -7.46
C SER A 16 11.92 -32.21 -7.87
N THR A 17 11.32 -33.39 -7.69
CA THR A 17 9.90 -33.63 -7.95
C THR A 17 9.13 -33.93 -6.68
N VAL A 18 7.91 -33.40 -6.60
CA VAL A 18 6.95 -33.69 -5.53
C VAL A 18 5.67 -34.23 -6.15
N ASN A 19 5.07 -35.22 -5.47
CA ASN A 19 3.84 -35.89 -5.90
C ASN A 19 2.72 -35.63 -4.89
N GLY A 20 1.47 -35.55 -5.36
CA GLY A 20 0.29 -35.43 -4.50
C GLY A 20 -1.01 -35.68 -5.25
N ASP A 21 -2.10 -35.86 -4.51
CA ASP A 21 -3.43 -36.10 -5.10
C ASP A 21 -4.03 -34.84 -5.74
N ILE A 22 -3.72 -33.66 -5.18
CA ILE A 22 -4.25 -32.36 -5.60
C ILE A 22 -3.12 -31.30 -5.55
N LEU A 23 -3.09 -30.41 -6.56
CA LEU A 23 -2.28 -29.19 -6.55
C LEU A 23 -3.15 -27.97 -6.27
N VAL A 24 -2.77 -27.13 -5.30
CA VAL A 24 -3.46 -25.86 -5.01
C VAL A 24 -2.60 -24.68 -5.49
N GLY A 25 -3.17 -23.86 -6.37
CA GLY A 25 -2.56 -22.62 -6.86
C GLY A 25 -2.61 -21.49 -5.84
N ALA A 26 -1.55 -21.33 -5.04
CA ALA A 26 -1.42 -20.27 -4.03
C ALA A 26 -0.07 -19.53 -4.11
N ASP A 27 0.53 -19.49 -5.30
CA ASP A 27 1.87 -18.97 -5.61
C ASP A 27 1.90 -17.48 -6.03
N GLY A 28 0.85 -16.73 -5.69
CA GLY A 28 0.81 -15.26 -5.77
C GLY A 28 0.58 -14.66 -7.16
N ILE A 29 0.84 -13.36 -7.31
CA ILE A 29 0.47 -12.61 -8.52
C ILE A 29 1.22 -13.08 -9.77
N HIS A 30 2.43 -13.61 -9.63
CA HIS A 30 3.26 -14.17 -10.71
C HIS A 30 3.10 -15.70 -10.85
N SER A 31 1.93 -16.23 -10.50
CA SER A 31 1.64 -17.67 -10.43
C SER A 31 2.01 -18.45 -11.70
N LYS A 32 2.84 -19.48 -11.53
CA LYS A 32 3.12 -20.52 -12.53
C LYS A 32 2.00 -21.53 -12.64
N ILE A 33 1.24 -21.74 -11.57
CA ILE A 33 0.07 -22.63 -11.60
C ILE A 33 -1.04 -22.00 -12.46
N ARG A 34 -1.27 -20.69 -12.37
CA ARG A 34 -2.21 -19.96 -13.22
C ARG A 34 -1.81 -20.01 -14.70
N GLU A 35 -0.53 -19.84 -15.00
CA GLU A 35 0.02 -19.99 -16.36
C GLU A 35 -0.25 -21.41 -16.90
N TYR A 36 0.02 -22.44 -16.09
CA TYR A 36 -0.20 -23.84 -16.48
C TYR A 36 -1.67 -24.15 -16.79
N VAL A 37 -2.60 -23.73 -15.92
CA VAL A 37 -4.04 -24.04 -16.06
C VAL A 37 -4.69 -23.29 -17.22
N LEU A 38 -4.30 -22.03 -17.47
CA LEU A 38 -4.96 -21.17 -18.45
C LEU A 38 -4.23 -21.08 -19.79
N GLY A 39 -2.96 -21.49 -19.86
CA GLY A 39 -2.11 -21.37 -21.04
C GLY A 39 -2.06 -19.92 -21.54
N ASP A 40 -2.23 -19.73 -22.84
CA ASP A 40 -2.21 -18.41 -23.50
C ASP A 40 -3.31 -17.45 -22.99
N ARG A 41 -4.32 -17.95 -22.27
CA ARG A 41 -5.38 -17.13 -21.67
C ARG A 41 -5.02 -16.64 -20.26
N ALA A 42 -3.87 -17.02 -19.73
CA ALA A 42 -3.45 -16.62 -18.39
C ALA A 42 -3.24 -15.10 -18.33
N PRO A 43 -3.94 -14.37 -17.44
CA PRO A 43 -3.69 -12.96 -17.27
C PRO A 43 -2.32 -12.74 -16.62
N THR A 44 -1.57 -11.78 -17.15
CA THR A 44 -0.33 -11.28 -16.56
C THR A 44 -0.63 -10.10 -15.64
N PRO A 45 0.12 -9.92 -14.54
CA PRO A 45 0.03 -8.70 -13.74
C PRO A 45 0.24 -7.46 -14.60
N ILE A 46 -0.59 -6.44 -14.37
CA ILE A 46 -0.51 -5.15 -15.05
C ILE A 46 -0.22 -4.11 -13.97
N TYR A 47 0.80 -3.28 -14.19
CA TYR A 47 1.13 -2.21 -13.26
C TYR A 47 -0.02 -1.19 -13.19
N GLY A 48 -0.50 -0.92 -11.97
CA GLY A 48 -1.67 -0.06 -11.74
C GLY A 48 -1.40 1.44 -11.81
N GLY A 49 -0.17 1.87 -12.13
CA GLY A 49 0.21 3.29 -12.20
C GLY A 49 0.45 3.96 -10.85
N GLN A 50 0.45 3.20 -9.76
CA GLN A 50 0.58 3.72 -8.40
C GLN A 50 1.65 2.97 -7.61
N TYR A 51 2.28 3.68 -6.69
CA TYR A 51 3.17 3.14 -5.68
C TYR A 51 2.71 3.58 -4.29
N GLY A 52 2.82 2.68 -3.32
CA GLY A 52 2.52 2.95 -1.93
C GLY A 52 3.80 2.94 -1.10
N ILE A 53 3.97 3.95 -0.26
CA ILE A 53 4.99 3.97 0.79
C ILE A 53 4.30 4.13 2.14
N GLY A 54 4.85 3.46 3.13
CA GLY A 54 4.32 3.47 4.47
C GLY A 54 5.34 3.02 5.48
N GLY A 55 4.95 3.13 6.74
CA GLY A 55 5.78 2.76 7.87
C GLY A 55 4.95 2.73 9.13
N CYS A 56 5.66 2.61 10.25
CA CYS A 56 5.08 2.71 11.58
C CYS A 56 5.79 3.82 12.35
N VAL A 57 5.05 4.50 13.20
CA VAL A 57 5.56 5.48 14.17
C VAL A 57 4.89 5.23 15.51
N GLU A 58 5.54 5.63 16.60
CA GLU A 58 4.94 5.56 17.91
C GLU A 58 3.81 6.60 18.01
N ARG A 59 2.72 6.24 18.69
CA ARG A 59 1.53 7.09 18.81
C ARG A 59 1.89 8.44 19.41
N ASN A 60 2.84 8.50 20.34
CA ASN A 60 3.25 9.75 20.98
C ASN A 60 4.09 10.68 20.10
N GLU A 61 4.55 10.23 18.92
CA GLU A 61 5.29 11.04 17.94
C GLU A 61 4.37 11.81 16.99
N ILE A 62 3.07 11.49 16.99
CA ILE A 62 2.06 12.16 16.17
C ILE A 62 1.36 13.25 17.00
N ASP A 63 1.28 14.46 16.46
CA ASP A 63 0.38 15.49 16.97
C ASP A 63 -1.06 15.15 16.57
N TRP A 64 -1.80 14.54 17.49
CA TRP A 64 -3.15 14.07 17.22
C TRP A 64 -4.12 15.24 17.14
N GLN A 65 -4.80 15.32 16.00
CA GLN A 65 -6.10 15.98 15.96
C GLN A 65 -7.20 14.99 16.36
N ASN A 66 -8.40 15.50 16.64
CA ASN A 66 -9.55 14.70 17.05
C ASN A 66 -10.12 13.87 15.88
N PHE A 67 -9.42 12.82 15.44
CA PHE A 67 -9.90 11.85 14.46
C PHE A 67 -9.88 10.43 15.02
N THR A 68 -10.90 9.63 14.67
CA THR A 68 -11.03 8.22 15.05
C THR A 68 -10.25 7.34 14.08
N LEU A 69 -9.51 6.36 14.61
CA LEU A 69 -8.76 5.39 13.81
C LEU A 69 -9.55 4.09 13.59
N PRO A 70 -9.35 3.37 12.46
CA PRO A 70 -8.52 3.75 11.32
C PRO A 70 -9.14 4.94 10.54
N ALA A 71 -8.28 5.77 9.95
CA ALA A 71 -8.67 6.97 9.23
C ALA A 71 -8.03 6.98 7.84
N LEU A 72 -8.81 7.38 6.82
CA LEU A 72 -8.29 7.73 5.51
C LEU A 72 -8.51 9.24 5.31
N LEU A 73 -7.43 10.00 5.35
CA LEU A 73 -7.44 11.45 5.23
C LEU A 73 -7.22 11.81 3.77
N PHE A 74 -8.17 12.53 3.18
CA PHE A 74 -8.07 13.01 1.80
C PHE A 74 -7.62 14.47 1.77
N SER A 75 -6.75 14.78 0.82
CA SER A 75 -6.32 16.13 0.51
C SER A 75 -6.13 16.29 -0.99
N HIS A 76 -5.94 17.53 -1.46
CA HIS A 76 -5.53 17.78 -2.85
C HIS A 76 -4.15 17.20 -3.17
N ARG A 77 -3.35 16.82 -2.17
CA ARG A 77 -2.05 16.16 -2.34
C ARG A 77 -2.18 14.65 -2.48
N GLY A 78 -3.33 14.06 -2.17
CA GLY A 78 -3.52 12.61 -2.13
C GLY A 78 -4.17 12.16 -0.82
N ALA A 79 -4.12 10.85 -0.57
CA ALA A 79 -4.70 10.23 0.61
C ALA A 79 -3.62 9.69 1.56
N VAL A 80 -3.84 9.87 2.86
CA VAL A 80 -3.04 9.27 3.94
C VAL A 80 -3.92 8.30 4.71
N LEU A 81 -3.55 7.03 4.73
CA LEU A 81 -4.14 6.02 5.60
C LEU A 81 -3.38 6.02 6.93
N LEU A 82 -4.11 6.10 8.04
CA LEU A 82 -3.61 5.92 9.41
C LEU A 82 -4.39 4.79 10.09
N PHE A 83 -3.70 3.87 10.75
CA PHE A 83 -4.35 2.75 11.43
C PHE A 83 -3.53 2.26 12.62
N PRO A 84 -4.18 1.70 13.67
CA PRO A 84 -3.46 1.02 14.73
C PRO A 84 -2.73 -0.19 14.13
N PHE A 85 -1.40 -0.21 14.22
CA PHE A 85 -0.58 -1.29 13.70
C PHE A 85 -0.45 -2.43 14.71
N THR A 86 -0.47 -2.10 16.00
CA THR A 86 -0.43 -3.05 17.11
C THR A 86 -1.80 -3.12 17.81
N PRO A 87 -2.14 -4.26 18.45
CA PRO A 87 -3.42 -4.42 19.17
C PRO A 87 -3.63 -3.42 20.30
N ASP A 88 -2.55 -2.98 20.96
CA ASP A 88 -2.58 -1.93 22.00
C ASP A 88 -2.75 -0.52 21.43
N GLY A 89 -2.64 -0.38 20.11
CA GLY A 89 -2.73 0.88 19.38
C GLY A 89 -1.57 1.84 19.60
N ASN A 90 -0.48 1.43 20.25
CA ASN A 90 0.66 2.30 20.51
C ASN A 90 1.51 2.55 19.26
N ASN A 91 1.56 1.60 18.32
CA ASN A 91 2.17 1.82 17.02
C ASN A 91 1.10 2.16 15.98
N ILE A 92 1.37 3.19 15.18
CA ILE A 92 0.48 3.68 14.14
C ILE A 92 1.11 3.41 12.80
N GLY A 93 0.43 2.58 12.01
CA GLY A 93 0.73 2.38 10.61
C GLY A 93 0.26 3.58 9.83
N TRP A 94 1.11 4.07 8.94
CA TRP A 94 0.74 5.08 7.96
C TRP A 94 1.07 4.58 6.56
N ALA A 95 0.25 4.95 5.59
CA ALA A 95 0.53 4.69 4.19
C ALA A 95 0.01 5.84 3.32
N ILE A 96 0.75 6.16 2.28
CA ILE A 96 0.37 7.10 1.23
C ILE A 96 0.58 6.44 -0.11
N GLN A 97 -0.22 6.87 -1.08
CA GLN A 97 -0.11 6.40 -2.45
C GLN A 97 0.13 7.59 -3.38
N SER A 98 1.07 7.40 -4.30
CA SER A 98 1.39 8.38 -5.32
C SER A 98 1.41 7.71 -6.69
N THR A 99 1.09 8.50 -7.71
CA THR A 99 1.19 8.05 -9.10
C THR A 99 2.64 8.16 -9.54
N VAL A 100 3.20 7.10 -10.10
CA VAL A 100 4.58 7.06 -10.56
C VAL A 100 4.65 6.15 -11.81
N PRO A 101 5.52 6.45 -12.78
CA PRO A 101 5.72 5.56 -13.92
C PRO A 101 6.15 4.16 -13.49
N GLU A 102 5.82 3.16 -14.31
CA GLU A 102 6.31 1.80 -14.09
C GLU A 102 7.84 1.75 -14.05
N ASN A 103 8.36 0.88 -13.21
CA ASN A 103 9.79 0.66 -13.06
C ASN A 103 10.08 -0.85 -13.00
N THR A 104 11.34 -1.22 -13.25
CA THR A 104 11.78 -2.60 -13.09
C THR A 104 11.80 -2.99 -11.61
N ARG A 105 11.87 -4.29 -11.32
CA ARG A 105 12.02 -4.78 -9.94
C ARG A 105 13.25 -4.17 -9.27
N GLU A 106 14.38 -4.17 -9.98
CA GLU A 106 15.64 -3.60 -9.52
C GLU A 106 15.51 -2.09 -9.31
N GLY A 107 14.80 -1.40 -10.22
CA GLY A 107 14.51 0.02 -10.11
C GLY A 107 13.63 0.37 -8.90
N TRP A 108 12.65 -0.46 -8.56
CA TRP A 108 11.85 -0.27 -7.33
C TRP A 108 12.68 -0.48 -6.06
N ILE A 109 13.56 -1.49 -6.05
CA ILE A 109 14.47 -1.75 -4.93
C ILE A 109 15.40 -0.55 -4.74
N GLU A 110 15.97 -0.03 -5.83
CA GLU A 110 16.82 1.16 -5.79
C GLU A 110 16.05 2.41 -5.35
N TYR A 111 14.82 2.60 -5.85
CA TYR A 111 13.96 3.73 -5.47
C TYR A 111 13.64 3.74 -3.96
N LEU A 112 13.48 2.56 -3.37
CA LEU A 112 13.33 2.39 -1.92
C LEU A 112 14.65 2.65 -1.17
N ASN A 113 15.75 2.03 -1.60
CA ASN A 113 17.04 2.04 -0.88
C ASN A 113 17.78 3.38 -0.98
N SER A 114 17.67 4.08 -2.10
CA SER A 114 18.30 5.39 -2.33
C SER A 114 17.69 6.51 -1.48
N GLY A 115 16.50 6.29 -0.89
CA GLY A 115 15.75 7.32 -0.18
C GLY A 115 14.94 8.24 -1.09
N ALA A 116 15.02 8.08 -2.41
CA ALA A 116 14.26 8.87 -3.39
C ALA A 116 12.74 8.85 -3.11
N ALA A 117 12.20 7.68 -2.75
CA ALA A 117 10.79 7.55 -2.36
C ALA A 117 10.40 8.47 -1.19
N LEU A 118 11.26 8.57 -0.16
CA LEU A 118 11.01 9.46 0.98
C LEU A 118 11.18 10.93 0.61
N GLU A 119 12.11 11.26 -0.26
CA GLU A 119 12.27 12.63 -0.75
C GLU A 119 11.04 13.11 -1.53
N ASP A 120 10.47 12.25 -2.38
CA ASP A 120 9.28 12.61 -3.16
C ASP A 120 8.06 12.83 -2.27
N VAL A 121 7.91 12.02 -1.21
CA VAL A 121 6.91 12.26 -0.16
C VAL A 121 7.16 13.59 0.54
N ARG A 122 8.41 13.86 0.95
CA ARG A 122 8.75 15.14 1.60
C ARG A 122 8.45 16.33 0.70
N LYS A 123 8.72 16.24 -0.61
CA LYS A 123 8.37 17.29 -1.59
C LYS A 123 6.86 17.45 -1.70
N GLN A 124 6.12 16.35 -1.81
CA GLN A 124 4.66 16.33 -1.93
C GLN A 124 3.98 17.01 -0.73
N TYR A 125 4.56 16.87 0.48
CA TYR A 125 4.05 17.44 1.72
C TYR A 125 4.93 18.58 2.29
N ALA A 126 5.82 19.19 1.49
CA ALA A 126 6.82 20.15 1.98
C ALA A 126 6.20 21.39 2.64
N ASP A 127 5.00 21.77 2.21
CA ASP A 127 4.22 22.90 2.69
C ASP A 127 3.10 22.50 3.66
N ALA A 128 3.04 21.23 4.08
CA ALA A 128 2.09 20.74 5.07
C ALA A 128 2.26 21.40 6.46
N GLY A 129 3.32 22.18 6.67
CA GLY A 129 3.55 23.03 7.84
C GLY A 129 3.03 24.48 7.74
N GLN A 130 2.24 24.86 6.72
CA GLN A 130 1.76 26.24 6.51
C GLN A 130 0.24 26.40 6.38
N VAL A 131 -0.57 25.50 6.95
CA VAL A 131 -1.98 25.85 7.17
C VAL A 131 -2.08 26.61 8.49
N SER A 132 -1.82 27.91 8.45
CA SER A 132 -2.47 28.78 9.44
C SER A 132 -3.96 28.53 9.25
N LEU A 133 -4.65 28.01 10.26
CA LEU A 133 -6.10 28.15 10.30
C LEU A 133 -6.36 29.65 10.18
N LEU A 134 -6.71 30.11 8.98
CA LEU A 134 -7.49 31.32 8.84
C LEU A 134 -8.77 30.98 9.59
N MET A 135 -8.79 31.35 10.87
CA MET A 135 -10.01 31.62 11.60
C MET A 135 -10.75 32.64 10.74
N ILE A 136 -11.58 32.13 9.82
CA ILE A 136 -12.59 32.94 9.16
C ILE A 136 -13.46 33.44 10.30
N GLY A 137 -13.24 34.69 10.67
CA GLY A 137 -14.00 35.37 11.70
C GLY A 137 -15.47 35.30 11.35
N LEU A 138 -16.22 34.52 12.13
CA LEU A 138 -17.66 34.59 12.18
C LEU A 138 -18.13 34.81 13.61
N PHE A 139 -17.66 35.90 14.21
CA PHE A 139 -18.33 36.53 15.34
C PHE A 139 -18.85 37.90 14.90
N SER A 140 -19.82 37.90 13.99
CA SER A 140 -20.80 38.98 13.90
C SER A 140 -22.12 38.43 13.37
N LEU A 141 -22.90 37.78 14.23
CA LEU A 141 -24.37 37.86 14.20
C LEU A 141 -24.90 37.20 15.47
N VAL A 142 -26.01 37.73 15.98
CA VAL A 142 -26.75 37.36 17.21
C VAL A 142 -26.35 38.12 18.47
N SER A 143 -26.77 39.39 18.55
CA SER A 143 -27.66 39.87 19.63
C SER A 143 -28.19 41.29 19.34
N LYS A 144 -29.20 41.36 18.46
CA LYS A 144 -30.27 42.36 18.54
C LYS A 144 -31.58 41.57 18.54
N THR A 145 -32.56 42.04 19.31
CA THR A 145 -33.80 41.39 19.79
C THR A 145 -33.55 40.53 21.05
N SER A 146 -34.04 40.85 22.24
CA SER A 146 -35.06 41.81 22.69
C SER A 146 -34.75 42.30 24.10
#